data_AF-A0A8K0G653-F1
#
_entry.id   AF-A0A8K0G653-F1
#
_cell.length_a   1.000
_cell.length_b   1.000
_cell.length_c   1.000
_cell.angle_alpha   90.00
_cell.angle_beta   90.00
_cell.angle_gamma   90.00
#
_symmetry.space_group_name_H-M   'P 1'
#
loop_
_entity.id
_entity.type
_entity.pdbx_description
1 polymer ?
#
loop_
_entity_poly.entity_id
_entity_poly.type
_entity_poly.pdbx_seq_one_letter_code
_entity_poly.pdbx_strand_id
1 'polypeptide(L)'
;MFQLFLFGFVTLFISSNALDNKCNSDLKANFVYEDLKCTPIYDDAKTCINEYDCSHINSKPSGNCLLRGKLYKPKENPDRASGAEGRCDHAFCTCSESGDFDCIVPSDSCGEWWVPNFVKPDCYLGYELDRCCTSGQICPPFDGNIKCEVNGVTYKEGERFDHPTEKCTQCVCHKGFDGNLVAPFCQKINCTTELLYSKQIRNHCAPLFRSANNCCPSRWICPTEDEIYVPASSQPHKEPQCQFGDRKMHIGDKIQQKVRREVSTCECVTPPYLTCTSKFE
;
A
#
# COMPACT_ATOMS: atom_id res chain seq x y z
N MET A 1 -60.15 21.26 42.39
CA MET A 1 -60.14 21.30 40.91
C MET A 1 -58.68 21.32 40.48
N PHE A 2 -58.32 20.51 39.47
CA PHE A 2 -56.98 20.21 38.92
C PHE A 2 -56.16 19.09 39.59
N GLN A 3 -56.40 17.86 39.12
CA GLN A 3 -55.40 16.79 39.05
C GLN A 3 -54.37 17.15 37.96
N LEU A 4 -53.07 17.08 38.30
CA LEU A 4 -51.97 17.13 37.33
C LEU A 4 -51.41 15.71 37.17
N PHE A 5 -51.59 15.13 35.99
CA PHE A 5 -50.93 13.90 35.55
C PHE A 5 -49.46 14.21 35.24
N LEU A 6 -48.54 13.64 36.01
CA LEU A 6 -47.11 13.59 35.67
C LEU A 6 -46.86 12.30 34.86
N PHE A 7 -46.85 12.42 33.53
CA PHE A 7 -46.31 11.40 32.63
C PHE A 7 -44.78 11.45 32.70
N GLY A 8 -44.17 10.51 33.42
CA GLY A 8 -42.73 10.29 33.37
C GLY A 8 -42.33 9.64 32.05
N PHE A 9 -41.73 10.41 31.15
CA PHE A 9 -41.06 9.87 29.97
C PHE A 9 -39.76 9.16 30.41
N VAL A 10 -39.77 7.83 30.37
CA VAL A 10 -38.55 7.02 30.48
C VAL A 10 -37.81 7.16 29.15
N THR A 11 -36.81 8.04 29.09
CA THR A 11 -35.87 8.08 27.98
C THR A 11 -34.97 6.85 28.07
N LEU A 12 -35.26 5.83 27.24
CA LEU A 12 -34.33 4.73 26.98
C LEU A 12 -33.07 5.33 26.32
N PHE A 13 -32.00 5.46 27.09
CA PHE A 13 -30.67 5.64 26.54
C PHE A 13 -30.28 4.32 25.87
N ILE A 14 -30.47 4.25 24.54
CA ILE A 14 -29.81 3.22 23.74
C ILE A 14 -28.34 3.64 23.66
N SER A 15 -27.55 3.18 24.63
CA SER A 15 -26.10 3.22 24.51
C SER A 15 -25.73 2.35 23.31
N SER A 16 -25.37 2.98 22.20
CA SER A 16 -24.70 2.30 21.10
C SER A 16 -23.39 1.76 21.64
N ASN A 17 -23.37 0.48 22.01
CA ASN A 17 -22.13 -0.25 22.18
C ASN A 17 -21.44 -0.20 20.82
N ALA A 18 -20.45 0.70 20.69
CA ALA A 18 -19.47 0.58 19.64
C ALA A 18 -18.84 -0.80 19.83
N LEU A 19 -19.19 -1.70 18.92
CA LEU A 19 -18.66 -3.04 18.87
C LEU A 19 -17.17 -2.88 18.56
N ASP A 20 -16.36 -2.99 19.60
CA ASP A 20 -14.90 -2.99 19.55
C ASP A 20 -14.48 -4.32 18.88
N ASN A 21 -14.80 -4.47 17.59
CA ASN A 21 -14.47 -5.63 16.77
C ASN A 21 -12.98 -5.56 16.46
N LYS A 22 -12.19 -6.11 17.37
CA LYS A 22 -10.74 -6.22 17.27
C LYS A 22 -10.40 -7.30 16.23
N CYS A 23 -10.63 -7.01 14.95
CA CYS A 23 -10.17 -7.87 13.86
C CYS A 23 -8.64 -7.99 13.97
N ASN A 24 -8.12 -9.22 13.87
CA ASN A 24 -6.69 -9.49 13.93
C ASN A 24 -6.01 -9.19 12.58
N SER A 25 -6.34 -8.06 11.96
CA SER A 25 -5.88 -7.67 10.64
C SER A 25 -4.64 -6.79 10.74
N ASP A 26 -3.54 -7.19 10.09
CA ASP A 26 -2.40 -6.30 9.90
C ASP A 26 -2.70 -5.32 8.77
N LEU A 27 -2.87 -4.03 9.11
CA LEU A 27 -3.12 -2.96 8.15
C LEU A 27 -2.08 -2.92 7.01
N LYS A 28 -0.85 -3.38 7.24
CA LYS A 28 0.20 -3.45 6.21
C LYS A 28 -0.05 -4.56 5.20
N ALA A 29 -0.50 -5.71 5.68
CA ALA A 29 -0.84 -6.85 4.83
C ALA A 29 -1.99 -6.46 3.90
N ASN A 30 -3.03 -5.85 4.46
CA ASN A 30 -4.20 -5.37 3.71
C ASN A 30 -3.80 -4.46 2.56
N PHE A 31 -2.89 -3.50 2.79
CA PHE A 31 -2.43 -2.58 1.75
C PHE A 31 -1.72 -3.30 0.60
N VAL A 32 -0.90 -4.30 0.88
CA VAL A 32 -0.24 -5.11 -0.16
C VAL A 32 -1.30 -5.87 -0.96
N TYR A 33 -2.28 -6.47 -0.31
CA TYR A 33 -3.34 -7.19 -1.02
C TYR A 33 -4.19 -6.26 -1.91
N GLU A 34 -4.50 -5.06 -1.44
CA GLU A 34 -5.18 -4.01 -2.24
C GLU A 34 -4.33 -3.56 -3.44
N ASP A 35 -3.01 -3.42 -3.26
CA ASP A 35 -2.06 -3.09 -4.32
C ASP A 35 -2.05 -4.19 -5.40
N LEU A 36 -2.03 -5.45 -4.99
CA LEU A 36 -2.04 -6.63 -5.86
C LEU A 36 -3.41 -6.96 -6.47
N LYS A 37 -4.46 -6.21 -6.12
CA LYS A 37 -5.85 -6.47 -6.51
C LYS A 37 -6.37 -7.84 -6.09
N CYS A 38 -5.94 -8.33 -4.93
CA CYS A 38 -6.54 -9.51 -4.33
C CYS A 38 -7.93 -9.18 -3.76
N THR A 39 -8.82 -10.17 -3.74
CA THR A 39 -10.20 -9.99 -3.26
C THR A 39 -10.29 -10.42 -1.79
N PRO A 40 -10.80 -9.58 -0.86
CA PRO A 40 -10.95 -9.97 0.53
C PRO A 40 -12.06 -11.02 0.71
N ILE A 41 -11.78 -12.03 1.52
CA ILE A 41 -12.73 -13.05 1.97
C ILE A 41 -13.00 -12.80 3.44
N TYR A 42 -14.28 -12.56 3.77
CA TYR A 42 -14.71 -12.22 5.11
C TYR A 42 -15.11 -13.46 5.91
N ASP A 43 -15.12 -13.31 7.23
CA ASP A 43 -15.77 -14.26 8.13
C ASP A 43 -17.28 -14.39 7.87
N ASP A 44 -17.88 -15.43 8.44
CA ASP A 44 -19.33 -15.71 8.30
C ASP A 44 -20.20 -14.53 8.75
N ALA A 45 -19.72 -13.77 9.75
CA ALA A 45 -20.37 -12.56 10.26
C ALA A 45 -20.19 -11.33 9.34
N LYS A 46 -19.33 -11.43 8.32
CA LYS A 46 -18.92 -10.35 7.40
C LYS A 46 -18.37 -9.11 8.11
N THR A 47 -17.76 -9.32 9.26
CA THR A 47 -17.20 -8.28 10.13
C THR A 47 -15.70 -8.13 9.98
N CYS A 48 -14.98 -9.22 9.72
CA CYS A 48 -13.53 -9.22 9.62
C CYS A 48 -13.08 -9.96 8.36
N ILE A 49 -11.97 -9.48 7.78
CA ILE A 49 -11.30 -10.18 6.66
C ILE A 49 -10.49 -11.33 7.28
N ASN A 50 -10.78 -12.55 6.82
CA ASN A 50 -10.07 -13.75 7.26
C ASN A 50 -8.89 -14.08 6.35
N GLU A 51 -9.04 -13.87 5.05
CA GLU A 51 -8.01 -14.11 4.04
C GLU A 51 -8.26 -13.27 2.77
N TYR A 52 -7.32 -13.32 1.83
CA TYR A 52 -7.47 -12.74 0.50
C TYR A 52 -7.31 -13.80 -0.59
N ASP A 53 -8.17 -13.73 -1.61
CA ASP A 53 -7.98 -14.48 -2.85
C ASP A 53 -7.04 -13.70 -3.78
N CYS A 54 -5.82 -14.22 -3.92
CA CYS A 54 -4.80 -13.74 -4.87
C CYS A 54 -4.55 -14.73 -6.01
N SER A 55 -5.48 -15.66 -6.29
CA SER A 55 -5.29 -16.73 -7.29
C SER A 55 -5.07 -16.21 -8.70
N HIS A 56 -5.57 -15.01 -9.03
CA HIS A 56 -5.40 -14.35 -10.32
C HIS A 56 -3.92 -14.10 -10.68
N ILE A 57 -3.05 -13.94 -9.67
CA ILE A 57 -1.61 -13.74 -9.87
C ILE A 57 -0.96 -14.99 -10.47
N ASN A 58 -1.37 -16.17 -9.97
CA ASN A 58 -0.83 -17.45 -10.39
C ASN A 58 -1.51 -17.99 -11.66
N SER A 59 -2.73 -17.54 -11.97
CA SER A 59 -3.45 -17.94 -13.18
C SER A 59 -3.09 -17.12 -14.42
N LYS A 60 -2.12 -16.21 -14.35
CA LYS A 60 -1.73 -15.39 -15.52
C LYS A 60 -1.17 -16.29 -16.64
N PRO A 61 -1.45 -15.98 -17.92
CA PRO A 61 -0.88 -16.75 -19.03
C PRO A 61 0.66 -16.71 -19.03
N SER A 62 1.29 -17.81 -19.43
CA SER A 62 2.76 -17.88 -19.56
C SER A 62 3.30 -16.75 -20.45
N GLY A 63 4.45 -16.20 -20.07
CA GLY A 63 5.10 -15.09 -20.76
C GLY A 63 4.39 -13.73 -20.67
N ASN A 64 3.20 -13.63 -20.08
CA ASN A 64 2.52 -12.35 -19.85
C ASN A 64 2.89 -11.81 -18.48
N CYS A 65 3.03 -10.50 -18.36
CA CYS A 65 3.25 -9.82 -17.10
C CYS A 65 1.91 -9.36 -16.52
N LEU A 66 1.82 -9.29 -15.20
CA LEU A 66 0.63 -8.83 -14.48
C LEU A 66 1.01 -7.61 -13.65
N LEU A 67 0.23 -6.54 -13.76
CA LEU A 67 0.34 -5.37 -12.92
C LEU A 67 -1.06 -4.87 -12.57
N ARG A 68 -1.41 -4.93 -11.29
CA ARG A 68 -2.67 -4.47 -10.69
C ARG A 68 -3.89 -5.00 -11.45
N GLY A 69 -3.87 -6.29 -11.79
CA GLY A 69 -4.94 -6.96 -12.53
C GLY A 69 -4.92 -6.75 -14.05
N LYS A 70 -4.02 -5.92 -14.60
CA LYS A 70 -3.85 -5.72 -16.04
C LYS A 70 -2.74 -6.62 -16.58
N LEU A 71 -3.04 -7.34 -17.66
CA LEU A 71 -2.09 -8.19 -18.37
C LEU A 71 -1.34 -7.40 -19.43
N TYR A 72 -0.05 -7.69 -19.54
CA TYR A 72 0.84 -7.13 -20.54
C TYR A 72 1.51 -8.26 -21.31
N LYS A 73 1.49 -8.17 -22.63
CA LYS A 73 2.21 -9.10 -23.51
C LYS A 73 3.70 -8.81 -23.51
N PRO A 74 4.55 -9.76 -23.91
CA PRO A 74 5.96 -9.50 -24.11
C PRO A 74 6.20 -8.24 -24.96
N LYS A 75 7.15 -7.41 -24.54
CA LYS A 75 7.53 -6.11 -25.12
C LYS A 75 6.55 -4.97 -24.89
N GLU A 76 5.42 -5.18 -24.21
CA GLU A 76 4.53 -4.08 -23.81
C GLU A 76 5.08 -3.35 -22.58
N ASN A 77 4.85 -2.04 -22.54
CA ASN A 77 5.21 -1.17 -21.43
C ASN A 77 3.97 -0.84 -20.59
N PRO A 78 4.07 -0.88 -19.25
CA PRO A 78 3.07 -0.28 -18.38
C PRO A 78 2.86 1.19 -18.70
N ASP A 79 1.60 1.58 -18.81
CA ASP A 79 1.19 2.97 -19.00
C ASP A 79 1.10 3.70 -17.65
N ARG A 80 1.15 5.03 -17.67
CA ARG A 80 1.02 5.86 -16.47
C ARG A 80 -0.21 5.54 -15.63
N ALA A 81 -1.34 5.25 -16.26
CA ALA A 81 -2.60 4.91 -15.58
C ALA A 81 -2.54 3.61 -14.76
N SER A 82 -1.56 2.74 -15.03
CA SER A 82 -1.28 1.58 -14.18
C SER A 82 -0.53 1.95 -12.89
N GLY A 83 -0.15 3.22 -12.74
CA GLY A 83 0.64 3.78 -11.66
C GLY A 83 2.09 3.29 -11.65
N ALA A 84 2.58 2.74 -12.77
CA ALA A 84 3.97 2.32 -12.93
C ALA A 84 4.97 3.48 -12.76
N GLU A 85 4.55 4.72 -13.05
CA GLU A 85 5.35 5.93 -12.84
C GLU A 85 5.30 6.45 -11.39
N GLY A 86 4.47 5.85 -10.53
CA GLY A 86 4.25 6.31 -9.15
C GLY A 86 5.45 6.12 -8.24
N ARG A 87 6.37 5.20 -8.58
CA ARG A 87 7.58 4.94 -7.81
C ARG A 87 8.84 5.38 -8.56
N CYS A 88 9.66 6.16 -7.86
CA CYS A 88 10.87 6.82 -8.35
C CYS A 88 11.99 5.90 -8.76
N ASP A 89 11.92 4.68 -8.25
CA ASP A 89 13.00 3.73 -8.36
C ASP A 89 12.93 2.97 -9.70
N HIS A 90 11.85 3.06 -10.49
CA HIS A 90 11.69 2.22 -11.70
C HIS A 90 10.83 2.92 -12.78
N ALA A 91 11.39 3.94 -13.43
CA ALA A 91 10.64 4.76 -14.37
C ALA A 91 10.31 4.07 -15.71
N PHE A 92 11.06 3.04 -16.11
CA PHE A 92 10.85 2.35 -17.39
C PHE A 92 10.86 0.84 -17.20
N CYS A 93 9.69 0.23 -17.34
CA CYS A 93 9.54 -1.22 -17.31
C CYS A 93 9.02 -1.72 -18.65
N THR A 94 9.51 -2.88 -19.08
CA THR A 94 9.00 -3.60 -20.25
C THR A 94 8.67 -5.02 -19.83
N CYS A 95 7.54 -5.55 -20.29
CA CYS A 95 7.22 -6.95 -20.04
C CYS A 95 8.17 -7.87 -20.81
N SER A 96 8.87 -8.76 -20.11
CA SER A 96 9.81 -9.71 -20.70
C SER A 96 9.10 -10.95 -21.23
N GLU A 97 9.81 -11.76 -22.02
CA GLU A 97 9.29 -13.06 -22.47
C GLU A 97 9.16 -14.08 -21.33
N SER A 98 9.82 -13.88 -20.17
CA SER A 98 9.63 -14.72 -18.99
C SER A 98 8.34 -14.42 -18.23
N GLY A 99 7.62 -13.36 -18.62
CA GLY A 99 6.43 -12.89 -17.92
C GLY A 99 6.76 -12.16 -16.61
N ASP A 100 7.95 -11.56 -16.54
CA ASP A 100 8.39 -10.63 -15.50
C ASP A 100 8.64 -9.24 -16.12
N PHE A 101 8.58 -8.18 -15.32
CA PHE A 101 8.93 -6.86 -15.81
C PHE A 101 10.45 -6.63 -15.71
N ASP A 102 11.05 -6.28 -16.85
CA ASP A 102 12.41 -5.76 -16.92
C ASP A 102 12.36 -4.25 -16.72
N CYS A 103 12.63 -3.83 -15.49
CA CYS A 103 12.62 -2.43 -15.09
C CYS A 103 14.04 -1.86 -15.02
N ILE A 104 14.24 -0.71 -15.68
CA ILE A 104 15.47 0.05 -15.59
C ILE A 104 15.20 1.26 -14.70
N VAL A 105 16.09 1.47 -13.74
CA VAL A 105 16.18 2.72 -12.98
C VAL A 105 17.04 3.65 -13.81
N PRO A 106 16.50 4.76 -14.38
CA PRO A 106 17.39 5.77 -14.91
C PRO A 106 18.22 6.29 -13.74
N SER A 107 19.55 6.35 -13.92
CA SER A 107 20.45 7.03 -12.98
C SER A 107 20.05 8.50 -12.75
N ASP A 108 19.17 9.01 -13.62
CA ASP A 108 18.58 10.32 -13.66
C ASP A 108 17.02 10.30 -13.55
N SER A 109 16.42 9.34 -12.82
CA SER A 109 14.96 9.22 -12.65
C SER A 109 14.18 10.53 -12.42
N CYS A 110 14.55 11.37 -11.45
CA CYS A 110 14.05 12.73 -11.21
C CYS A 110 15.15 13.81 -11.13
N GLY A 111 15.30 14.61 -12.19
CA GLY A 111 16.32 15.68 -12.27
C GLY A 111 16.36 16.63 -11.08
N GLU A 112 15.23 16.83 -10.39
CA GLU A 112 15.15 17.68 -9.20
C GLU A 112 16.06 17.26 -8.03
N TRP A 113 16.56 16.03 -7.97
CA TRP A 113 17.31 15.53 -6.81
C TRP A 113 18.83 15.69 -6.91
N TRP A 114 19.41 15.81 -8.10
CA TRP A 114 20.86 15.91 -8.28
C TRP A 114 21.31 17.04 -9.19
N VAL A 115 20.43 17.65 -9.98
CA VAL A 115 20.82 18.78 -10.84
C VAL A 115 20.93 20.03 -9.96
N PRO A 116 22.13 20.61 -9.80
CA PRO A 116 22.29 21.85 -9.06
C PRO A 116 21.48 22.97 -9.74
N ASN A 117 20.80 23.79 -8.95
CA ASN A 117 19.93 24.86 -9.46
C ASN A 117 18.85 24.36 -10.44
N PHE A 118 18.35 23.12 -10.23
CA PHE A 118 17.24 22.60 -11.02
C PHE A 118 16.05 23.57 -10.98
N VAL A 119 15.71 24.06 -9.79
CA VAL A 119 14.65 25.06 -9.60
C VAL A 119 15.17 26.46 -9.92
N LYS A 120 14.54 27.13 -10.88
CA LYS A 120 14.85 28.51 -11.24
C LYS A 120 14.55 29.46 -10.07
N PRO A 121 15.23 30.62 -9.99
CA PRO A 121 14.91 31.64 -9.00
C PRO A 121 13.41 31.97 -9.00
N ASP A 122 12.86 32.08 -7.80
CA ASP A 122 11.43 32.36 -7.53
C ASP A 122 10.44 31.30 -8.03
N CYS A 123 10.88 30.15 -8.54
CA CYS A 123 10.00 29.05 -8.91
C CYS A 123 9.92 27.98 -7.81
N TYR A 124 8.94 27.08 -7.91
CA TYR A 124 8.84 25.88 -7.07
C TYR A 124 8.40 24.67 -7.89
N LEU A 125 8.55 23.46 -7.34
CA LEU A 125 8.21 22.21 -8.03
C LEU A 125 6.71 21.93 -7.95
N GLY A 126 6.10 21.64 -9.10
CA GLY A 126 4.72 21.19 -9.21
C GLY A 126 4.69 19.67 -9.40
N TYR A 127 3.75 19.02 -8.75
CA TYR A 127 3.59 17.58 -8.82
C TYR A 127 2.20 17.20 -9.30
N GLU A 128 2.10 15.97 -9.79
CA GLU A 128 0.85 15.31 -10.12
C GLU A 128 0.77 13.99 -9.35
N LEU A 129 -0.46 13.49 -9.20
CA LEU A 129 -0.70 12.12 -8.77
C LEU A 129 -0.13 11.12 -9.79
N ASP A 130 0.18 9.91 -9.30
CA ASP A 130 0.79 8.80 -10.05
C ASP A 130 2.15 9.09 -10.71
N ARG A 131 2.81 10.19 -10.35
CA ARG A 131 4.19 10.44 -10.74
C ARG A 131 5.09 10.40 -9.53
N CYS A 132 6.28 9.84 -9.67
CA CYS A 132 7.31 10.12 -8.71
C CYS A 132 7.81 11.56 -8.84
N CYS A 133 8.30 11.91 -10.02
CA CYS A 133 9.03 13.15 -10.23
C CYS A 133 8.09 14.34 -10.39
N THR A 134 8.66 15.53 -10.26
CA THR A 134 7.99 16.78 -10.60
C THR A 134 7.40 16.75 -12.01
N SER A 135 6.18 17.26 -12.18
CA SER A 135 5.59 17.50 -13.51
C SER A 135 6.12 18.79 -14.13
N GLY A 136 6.80 19.64 -13.35
CA GLY A 136 7.44 20.85 -13.84
C GLY A 136 7.75 21.86 -12.75
N GLN A 137 8.11 23.06 -13.16
CA GLN A 137 8.31 24.19 -12.25
C GLN A 137 7.19 25.20 -12.45
N ILE A 138 6.67 25.71 -11.35
CA ILE A 138 5.69 26.78 -11.30
C ILE A 138 6.42 28.05 -10.91
N CYS A 139 6.37 29.06 -11.79
CA CYS A 139 7.14 30.30 -11.70
C CYS A 139 6.20 31.52 -11.65
N PRO A 140 6.68 32.70 -11.21
CA PRO A 140 5.90 33.93 -11.21
C PRO A 140 5.49 34.38 -12.64
N PRO A 141 4.41 35.18 -12.77
CA PRO A 141 3.53 35.64 -11.69
C PRO A 141 2.60 34.52 -11.21
N PHE A 142 2.34 34.46 -9.91
CA PHE A 142 1.44 33.46 -9.31
C PHE A 142 -0.04 33.88 -9.33
N ASP A 143 -0.36 34.93 -10.07
CA ASP A 143 -1.69 35.48 -10.15
C ASP A 143 -2.62 34.47 -10.82
N GLY A 144 -3.65 34.03 -10.09
CA GLY A 144 -4.58 32.99 -10.54
C GLY A 144 -4.20 31.57 -10.14
N ASN A 145 -3.05 31.35 -9.48
CA ASN A 145 -2.75 30.05 -8.87
C ASN A 145 -3.73 29.76 -7.75
N ILE A 146 -4.25 28.54 -7.71
CA ILE A 146 -5.15 28.11 -6.65
C ILE A 146 -4.36 27.83 -5.36
N LYS A 147 -5.09 27.88 -4.25
CA LYS A 147 -4.61 27.41 -2.95
C LYS A 147 -5.61 26.45 -2.37
N CYS A 148 -5.13 25.35 -1.80
CA CYS A 148 -5.97 24.36 -1.15
C CYS A 148 -5.82 24.52 0.36
N GLU A 149 -6.92 24.66 1.09
CA GLU A 149 -6.92 24.67 2.56
C GLU A 149 -7.38 23.32 3.08
N VAL A 150 -6.53 22.65 3.85
CA VAL A 150 -6.82 21.37 4.48
C VAL A 150 -6.42 21.45 5.94
N ASN A 151 -7.39 21.31 6.85
CA ASN A 151 -7.18 21.39 8.30
C ASN A 151 -6.38 22.63 8.76
N GLY A 152 -6.62 23.78 8.13
CA GLY A 152 -5.93 25.04 8.46
C GLY A 152 -4.51 25.17 7.89
N VAL A 153 -4.05 24.20 7.08
CA VAL A 153 -2.80 24.30 6.31
C VAL A 153 -3.14 24.68 4.87
N THR A 154 -2.47 25.69 4.35
CA THR A 154 -2.62 26.16 2.97
C THR A 154 -1.53 25.58 2.09
N TYR A 155 -1.92 24.83 1.06
CA TYR A 155 -1.05 24.24 0.06
C TYR A 155 -1.12 25.04 -1.25
N LYS A 156 0.01 25.16 -1.93
CA LYS A 156 0.10 25.79 -3.26
C LYS A 156 -0.33 24.81 -4.34
N GLU A 157 -0.77 25.32 -5.49
CA GLU A 157 -0.98 24.49 -6.68
C GLU A 157 0.26 23.66 -7.01
N GLY A 158 0.06 22.37 -7.28
CA GLY A 158 1.09 21.37 -7.52
C GLY A 158 1.75 20.80 -6.25
N GLU A 159 1.42 21.31 -5.06
CA GLU A 159 2.04 20.85 -3.81
C GLU A 159 1.43 19.52 -3.33
N ARG A 160 2.31 18.60 -2.90
CA ARG A 160 1.94 17.30 -2.32
C ARG A 160 1.72 17.41 -0.83
N PHE A 161 0.79 16.62 -0.31
CA PHE A 161 0.60 16.44 1.11
C PHE A 161 0.05 15.06 1.45
N ASP A 162 0.32 14.61 2.68
CA ASP A 162 -0.24 13.37 3.19
C ASP A 162 -1.69 13.59 3.62
N HIS A 163 -2.55 12.62 3.35
CA HIS A 163 -3.91 12.68 3.82
C HIS A 163 -3.94 12.68 5.37
N PRO A 164 -4.68 13.60 6.02
CA PRO A 164 -4.61 13.82 7.47
C PRO A 164 -5.05 12.63 8.32
N THR A 165 -6.03 11.85 7.86
CA THR A 165 -6.59 10.72 8.62
C THR A 165 -6.35 9.38 7.94
N GLU A 166 -6.48 9.31 6.62
CA GLU A 166 -6.31 8.10 5.83
C GLU A 166 -4.81 7.80 5.59
N LYS A 167 -4.31 6.73 6.21
CA LYS A 167 -2.93 6.27 5.97
C LYS A 167 -2.74 5.84 4.51
N CYS A 168 -1.51 6.02 4.04
CA CYS A 168 -1.07 5.58 2.72
C CYS A 168 -1.86 6.20 1.57
N THR A 169 -2.39 7.41 1.79
CA THR A 169 -3.06 8.23 0.79
C THR A 169 -2.25 9.50 0.62
N GLN A 170 -1.86 9.76 -0.64
CA GLN A 170 -1.16 10.97 -1.04
C GLN A 170 -2.13 11.89 -1.77
N CYS A 171 -2.00 13.18 -1.51
CA CYS A 171 -2.80 14.22 -2.13
C CYS A 171 -1.93 15.23 -2.86
N VAL A 172 -2.51 15.89 -3.86
CA VAL A 172 -1.92 17.01 -4.59
C VAL A 172 -2.94 18.13 -4.68
N CYS A 173 -2.52 19.33 -4.30
CA CYS A 173 -3.34 20.51 -4.49
C CYS A 173 -3.35 20.90 -5.97
N HIS A 174 -4.52 20.89 -6.62
CA HIS A 174 -4.64 21.33 -8.01
C HIS A 174 -5.96 22.04 -8.28
N LYS A 175 -6.09 22.60 -9.48
CA LYS A 175 -7.30 23.32 -9.91
C LYS A 175 -8.57 22.48 -9.74
N GLY A 176 -9.59 23.10 -9.17
CA GLY A 176 -10.89 22.48 -8.90
C GLY A 176 -11.04 21.91 -7.50
N PHE A 177 -10.04 22.06 -6.62
CA PHE A 177 -10.12 21.57 -5.23
C PHE A 177 -11.35 22.14 -4.52
N ASP A 178 -12.20 21.24 -4.04
CA ASP A 178 -13.48 21.53 -3.41
C ASP A 178 -13.48 21.24 -1.90
N GLY A 179 -12.32 20.88 -1.34
CA GLY A 179 -12.16 20.46 0.05
C GLY A 179 -12.30 18.95 0.27
N ASN A 180 -12.75 18.18 -0.73
CA ASN A 180 -12.89 16.73 -0.61
C ASN A 180 -11.57 16.03 -0.86
N LEU A 181 -11.15 15.20 0.09
CA LEU A 181 -9.88 14.48 0.06
C LEU A 181 -10.01 13.11 -0.61
N VAL A 182 -10.56 13.10 -1.83
CA VAL A 182 -10.75 11.90 -2.65
C VAL A 182 -10.23 12.17 -4.07
N ALA A 183 -10.30 11.17 -4.95
CA ALA A 183 -9.96 11.36 -6.36
C ALA A 183 -10.79 12.52 -6.96
N PRO A 184 -10.19 13.42 -7.76
CA PRO A 184 -8.83 13.35 -8.32
C PRO A 184 -7.72 13.99 -7.47
N PHE A 185 -8.01 14.52 -6.28
CA PHE A 185 -7.03 15.26 -5.46
C PHE A 185 -6.20 14.36 -4.56
N CYS A 186 -6.76 13.24 -4.13
CA CYS A 186 -6.11 12.27 -3.25
C CYS A 186 -6.27 10.86 -3.81
N GLN A 187 -5.25 10.04 -3.61
CA GLN A 187 -5.28 8.63 -3.97
C GLN A 187 -4.39 7.79 -3.07
N LYS A 188 -4.70 6.50 -2.98
CA LYS A 188 -3.83 5.52 -2.33
C LYS A 188 -2.48 5.45 -3.04
N ILE A 189 -1.41 5.36 -2.26
CA ILE A 189 -0.07 5.11 -2.76
C ILE A 189 -0.08 3.79 -3.54
N ASN A 190 0.65 3.74 -4.64
CA ASN A 190 0.89 2.52 -5.38
C ASN A 190 2.28 1.99 -5.04
N CYS A 191 2.39 0.77 -4.54
CA CYS A 191 3.69 0.19 -4.22
C CYS A 191 4.39 -0.40 -5.44
N THR A 192 3.67 -0.55 -6.55
CA THR A 192 4.17 -1.13 -7.81
C THR A 192 4.83 -2.49 -7.57
N THR A 193 4.30 -3.25 -6.61
CA THR A 193 4.98 -4.42 -6.06
C THR A 193 5.23 -5.49 -7.13
N GLU A 194 4.29 -5.68 -8.05
CA GLU A 194 4.42 -6.63 -9.17
C GLU A 194 5.47 -6.24 -10.20
N LEU A 195 5.79 -4.95 -10.35
CA LEU A 195 6.87 -4.52 -11.26
C LEU A 195 8.21 -5.11 -10.81
N LEU A 196 8.44 -5.21 -9.50
CA LEU A 196 9.77 -5.44 -8.93
C LEU A 196 9.93 -6.81 -8.30
N TYR A 197 8.81 -7.35 -7.82
CA TYR A 197 8.78 -8.52 -6.99
C TYR A 197 7.84 -9.59 -7.52
N SER A 198 7.41 -9.52 -8.78
CA SER A 198 6.50 -10.52 -9.39
C SER A 198 6.98 -11.96 -9.20
N LYS A 199 8.27 -12.23 -9.36
CA LYS A 199 8.85 -13.56 -9.09
C LYS A 199 8.72 -13.96 -7.61
N GLN A 200 9.03 -13.06 -6.69
CA GLN A 200 8.97 -13.27 -5.25
C GLN A 200 7.52 -13.49 -4.78
N ILE A 201 6.58 -12.72 -5.31
CA ILE A 201 5.14 -12.85 -5.04
C ILE A 201 4.63 -14.23 -5.48
N ARG A 202 4.98 -14.66 -6.70
CA ARG A 202 4.61 -16.00 -7.21
C ARG A 202 5.26 -17.14 -6.43
N ASN A 203 6.45 -16.92 -5.90
CA ASN A 203 7.16 -17.89 -5.06
C ASN A 203 6.74 -17.82 -3.59
N HIS A 204 5.65 -17.13 -3.26
CA HIS A 204 5.15 -17.00 -1.88
C HIS A 204 6.21 -16.52 -0.90
N CYS A 205 7.05 -15.58 -1.33
CA CYS A 205 7.89 -14.81 -0.43
C CYS A 205 7.00 -13.84 0.38
N ALA A 206 7.54 -13.24 1.43
CA ALA A 206 6.81 -12.41 2.37
C ALA A 206 7.26 -10.94 2.33
N PRO A 207 6.36 -9.94 2.21
CA PRO A 207 6.72 -8.53 2.19
C PRO A 207 7.40 -8.07 3.50
N LEU A 208 8.53 -7.37 3.38
CA LEU A 208 9.27 -6.78 4.50
C LEU A 208 9.04 -5.27 4.64
N PHE A 209 8.51 -4.87 5.78
CA PHE A 209 8.34 -3.48 6.18
C PHE A 209 9.38 -3.07 7.22
N ARG A 210 10.15 -2.01 6.93
CA ARG A 210 11.17 -1.50 7.86
C ARG A 210 10.61 -0.83 9.11
N SER A 211 9.38 -0.33 9.06
CA SER A 211 8.73 0.29 10.20
C SER A 211 7.21 0.06 10.21
N ALA A 212 6.57 0.38 11.33
CA ALA A 212 5.11 0.39 11.47
C ALA A 212 4.39 1.36 10.52
N ASN A 213 5.09 2.40 10.07
CA ASN A 213 4.50 3.49 9.27
C ASN A 213 4.78 3.35 7.76
N ASN A 214 5.57 2.37 7.34
CA ASN A 214 5.80 2.13 5.91
C ASN A 214 4.54 1.55 5.26
N CYS A 215 4.04 2.24 4.24
CA CYS A 215 2.94 1.77 3.40
C CYS A 215 3.37 0.67 2.43
N CYS A 216 4.58 0.79 1.88
CA CYS A 216 5.11 -0.16 0.90
C CYS A 216 6.19 -1.06 1.49
N PRO A 217 6.24 -2.33 1.07
CA PRO A 217 7.33 -3.21 1.42
C PRO A 217 8.64 -2.70 0.81
N SER A 218 9.71 -2.77 1.60
CA SER A 218 11.06 -2.39 1.17
C SER A 218 11.76 -3.47 0.35
N ARG A 219 11.39 -4.73 0.57
CA ARG A 219 11.84 -5.93 -0.14
C ARG A 219 10.92 -7.10 0.21
N TRP A 220 11.17 -8.26 -0.38
CA TRP A 220 10.47 -9.51 -0.07
C TRP A 220 11.47 -10.53 0.50
N ILE A 221 11.09 -11.20 1.59
CA ILE A 221 11.84 -12.28 2.23
C ILE A 221 11.40 -13.58 1.58
N CYS A 222 12.33 -14.36 1.03
CA CYS A 222 12.03 -15.70 0.53
C CYS A 222 12.58 -16.75 1.51
N PRO A 223 12.04 -17.98 1.49
CA PRO A 223 12.54 -19.06 2.34
C PRO A 223 14.04 -19.30 2.15
N THR A 224 14.73 -19.60 3.26
CA THR A 224 16.15 -19.96 3.27
C THR A 224 16.43 -21.07 4.26
N GLU A 225 17.52 -21.83 4.07
CA GLU A 225 17.87 -22.96 4.95
C GLU A 225 18.14 -22.55 6.41
N ASP A 226 18.64 -21.34 6.65
CA ASP A 226 19.07 -20.85 7.98
C ASP A 226 17.97 -20.14 8.79
N GLU A 227 16.71 -20.22 8.36
CA GLU A 227 15.62 -19.55 9.05
C GLU A 227 15.10 -20.35 10.25
N ILE A 228 14.61 -19.63 11.26
CA ILE A 228 14.11 -20.24 12.49
C ILE A 228 12.58 -20.22 12.45
N TYR A 229 11.97 -21.41 12.50
CA TYR A 229 10.54 -21.57 12.66
C TYR A 229 10.12 -21.45 14.13
N VAL A 230 9.12 -20.62 14.40
CA VAL A 230 8.56 -20.42 15.73
C VAL A 230 7.04 -20.63 15.63
N PRO A 231 6.51 -21.75 16.15
CA PRO A 231 5.07 -22.04 16.08
C PRO A 231 4.25 -21.10 16.96
N ALA A 232 3.00 -20.87 16.59
CA ALA A 232 2.01 -20.21 17.44
C ALA A 232 1.79 -20.99 18.75
N SER A 233 1.61 -20.30 19.87
CA SER A 233 1.35 -20.96 21.16
C SER A 233 -0.06 -21.56 21.19
N SER A 234 -0.16 -22.90 21.18
CA SER A 234 -1.29 -23.73 21.65
C SER A 234 -2.71 -23.32 21.23
N GLN A 235 -2.89 -22.70 20.07
CA GLN A 235 -4.22 -22.61 19.44
C GLN A 235 -4.41 -23.78 18.47
N PRO A 236 -5.63 -24.31 18.34
CA PRO A 236 -5.92 -25.26 17.27
C PRO A 236 -5.53 -24.62 15.93
N HIS A 237 -4.91 -25.43 15.07
CA HIS A 237 -4.59 -25.04 13.69
C HIS A 237 -5.88 -24.53 13.01
N LYS A 238 -5.98 -23.20 12.87
CA LYS A 238 -7.11 -22.54 12.21
C LYS A 238 -6.76 -22.39 10.73
N GLU A 239 -7.66 -22.87 9.88
CA GLU A 239 -7.78 -22.35 8.51
C GLU A 239 -8.38 -20.95 8.60
N PRO A 240 -8.00 -20.01 7.73
CA PRO A 240 -7.06 -20.16 6.59
C PRO A 240 -5.57 -20.09 6.98
N GLN A 241 -4.69 -20.60 6.11
CA GLN A 241 -3.24 -20.63 6.31
C GLN A 241 -2.49 -19.72 5.33
N CYS A 242 -1.37 -19.13 5.76
CA CYS A 242 -0.45 -18.46 4.86
C CYS A 242 0.48 -19.48 4.18
N GLN A 243 1.06 -19.09 3.05
CA GLN A 243 2.05 -19.85 2.33
C GLN A 243 3.40 -19.12 2.32
N PHE A 244 4.47 -19.86 2.56
CA PHE A 244 5.84 -19.35 2.54
C PHE A 244 6.76 -20.30 1.76
N GLY A 245 6.98 -19.98 0.48
CA GLY A 245 7.46 -20.96 -0.51
C GLY A 245 6.49 -22.14 -0.62
N ASP A 246 6.99 -23.34 -0.34
CA ASP A 246 6.19 -24.57 -0.38
C ASP A 246 5.54 -24.93 0.98
N ARG A 247 5.85 -24.16 2.05
CA ARG A 247 5.33 -24.45 3.39
C ARG A 247 4.03 -23.73 3.65
N LYS A 248 3.10 -24.43 4.32
CA LYS A 248 1.91 -23.82 4.91
C LYS A 248 2.18 -23.41 6.35
N MET A 249 1.72 -22.23 6.71
CA MET A 249 1.97 -21.55 7.98
C MET A 249 0.62 -21.21 8.60
N HIS A 250 0.38 -21.65 9.83
CA HIS A 250 -0.85 -21.33 10.53
C HIS A 250 -0.83 -19.89 11.01
N ILE A 251 -2.01 -19.33 11.24
CA ILE A 251 -2.14 -18.01 11.85
C ILE A 251 -1.38 -17.98 13.18
N GLY A 252 -0.50 -16.99 13.33
CA GLY A 252 0.40 -16.79 14.46
C GLY A 252 1.76 -17.50 14.35
N ASP A 253 1.95 -18.42 13.39
CA ASP A 253 3.27 -19.01 13.13
C ASP A 253 4.23 -17.94 12.61
N LYS A 254 5.50 -18.05 13.00
CA LYS A 254 6.54 -17.08 12.68
C LYS A 254 7.77 -17.72 12.06
N ILE A 255 8.44 -16.94 11.22
CA ILE A 255 9.79 -17.20 10.73
C ILE A 255 10.68 -16.06 11.18
N GLN A 256 11.87 -16.39 11.69
CA GLN A 256 12.93 -15.43 11.95
C GLN A 256 14.12 -15.69 11.04
N GLN A 257 14.62 -14.63 10.42
CA GLN A 257 15.81 -14.69 9.58
C GLN A 257 16.77 -13.56 9.97
N LYS A 258 18.05 -13.89 10.12
CA LYS A 258 19.11 -12.92 10.42
C LYS A 258 20.06 -12.79 9.25
N VAL A 259 20.15 -11.60 8.69
CA VAL A 259 21.12 -11.27 7.63
C VAL A 259 22.02 -10.15 8.15
N ARG A 260 23.28 -10.48 8.44
CA ARG A 260 24.25 -9.56 9.06
C ARG A 260 23.70 -9.00 10.40
N ARG A 261 23.35 -7.71 10.43
CA ARG A 261 22.80 -7.00 11.60
C ARG A 261 21.29 -6.77 11.52
N GLU A 262 20.65 -7.19 10.43
CA GLU A 262 19.20 -7.07 10.28
C GLU A 262 18.53 -8.39 10.67
N VAL A 263 17.64 -8.34 11.66
CA VAL A 263 16.77 -9.47 12.03
C VAL A 263 15.38 -9.19 11.50
N SER A 264 14.90 -10.07 10.63
CA SER A 264 13.54 -10.04 10.08
C SER A 264 12.68 -11.06 10.82
N THR A 265 11.51 -10.64 11.28
CA THR A 265 10.47 -11.54 11.82
C THR A 265 9.25 -11.45 10.92
N CYS A 266 8.85 -12.59 10.38
CA CYS A 266 7.69 -12.78 9.52
C CYS A 266 6.62 -13.55 10.29
N GLU A 267 5.37 -13.10 10.23
CA GLU A 267 4.26 -13.72 10.94
C GLU A 267 3.09 -13.95 9.98
N CYS A 268 2.44 -15.10 10.09
CA CYS A 268 1.17 -15.32 9.41
C CYS A 268 0.04 -14.64 10.21
N VAL A 269 -0.44 -13.50 9.72
CA VAL A 269 -1.53 -12.75 10.35
C VAL A 269 -2.81 -12.86 9.53
N THR A 270 -2.72 -12.50 8.25
CA THR A 270 -3.83 -12.57 7.29
C THR A 270 -3.30 -13.21 5.99
N PRO A 271 -3.72 -14.45 5.65
CA PRO A 271 -3.32 -15.15 4.43
C PRO A 271 -3.62 -14.37 3.14
N PRO A 272 -2.92 -14.67 2.02
CA PRO A 272 -2.04 -15.83 1.79
C PRO A 272 -0.55 -15.64 2.09
N TYR A 273 -0.03 -14.43 2.27
CA TYR A 273 1.40 -14.21 2.54
C TYR A 273 1.65 -13.95 4.04
N LEU A 274 2.87 -14.23 4.49
CA LEU A 274 3.33 -13.75 5.79
C LEU A 274 3.61 -12.25 5.68
N THR A 275 3.55 -11.54 6.81
CA THR A 275 4.00 -10.14 6.88
C THR A 275 5.25 -10.03 7.71
N CYS A 276 6.30 -9.43 7.16
CA CYS A 276 7.59 -9.30 7.83
C CYS A 276 7.87 -7.89 8.31
N THR A 277 8.56 -7.79 9.44
CA THR A 277 9.19 -6.56 9.92
C THR A 277 10.65 -6.81 10.25
N SER A 278 11.50 -5.79 10.12
CA SER A 278 12.90 -5.89 10.52
C SER A 278 13.28 -4.94 11.65
N LYS A 279 14.32 -5.34 12.38
CA LYS A 279 15.04 -4.52 13.36
C LYS A 279 16.53 -4.64 13.11
N PHE A 280 17.26 -3.56 13.34
CA PHE A 280 18.72 -3.56 13.33
C PHE A 280 19.23 -3.81 14.75
N GLU A 281 20.11 -4.80 14.87
CA GLU A 281 20.86 -5.13 16.10
C GLU A 281 22.27 -4.51 16.10
#